data_AF-A0A7R9QY82-F1
#
_entry.id   AF-A0A7R9QY82-F1
#
_cell.length_a   1.000
_cell.length_b   1.000
_cell.length_c   1.000
_cell.angle_alpha   90.00
_cell.angle_beta   90.00
_cell.angle_gamma   90.00
#
_symmetry.space_group_name_H-M   'P 1'
#
loop_
_entity.id
_entity.type
_entity.pdbx_description
1 polymer ?
#
loop_
_entity_poly.entity_id
_entity_poly.type
_entity_poly.pdbx_seq_one_letter_code
_entity_poly.pdbx_strand_id
1 'polypeptide(L)'
;MADNAPAAGQRGGGFRGGFGGRGRGRGRGGRGGRGGRGRGRGGKDGDKEWIPVTKLGRLVKDGKIKSLEEIYRFSLPIKEFEIIDFFIGPQLKDEVLKIMPVQKQTRAGQRTRFKAFVAIGDYNGHVGLGVKCSKEVATAIRGAIILAKLSVIPVRRGYWGNKIGKPHTVPCKVCTEHVFFI
;
A
#
# COMPACT_ATOMS: atom_id res chain seq x y z
N MET A 1 69.36 -2.13 -19.08
CA MET A 1 69.62 -3.57 -18.85
C MET A 1 68.27 -4.24 -18.66
N ALA A 2 67.57 -4.80 -19.65
CA ALA A 2 67.97 -5.75 -20.69
C ALA A 2 68.69 -6.96 -20.11
N ASP A 3 67.95 -8.06 -19.91
CA ASP A 3 68.40 -9.39 -20.29
C ASP A 3 67.20 -10.20 -20.79
N ASN A 4 67.45 -10.85 -21.91
CA ASN A 4 66.56 -11.51 -22.84
C ASN A 4 67.32 -12.77 -23.27
N ALA A 5 66.71 -13.97 -23.24
CA ALA A 5 66.85 -14.98 -24.30
C ALA A 5 66.29 -16.38 -23.92
N PRO A 6 65.91 -17.21 -24.93
CA PRO A 6 64.98 -18.32 -24.83
C PRO A 6 65.58 -19.70 -25.18
N ALA A 7 64.77 -20.76 -25.18
CA ALA A 7 65.07 -21.99 -25.93
C ALA A 7 63.82 -22.56 -26.59
N ALA A 8 63.92 -22.79 -27.90
CA ALA A 8 62.91 -23.29 -28.81
C ALA A 8 62.86 -24.83 -28.87
N GLY A 9 61.70 -25.37 -29.24
CA GLY A 9 61.52 -26.75 -29.67
C GLY A 9 60.35 -26.85 -30.65
N GLN A 10 60.66 -27.04 -31.93
CA GLN A 10 59.72 -27.11 -33.06
C GLN A 10 59.57 -28.57 -33.52
N ARG A 11 58.34 -29.01 -33.91
CA ARG A 11 58.01 -29.63 -35.23
C ARG A 11 56.76 -30.56 -35.23
N GLY A 12 55.92 -30.37 -36.26
CA GLY A 12 55.09 -31.37 -36.95
C GLY A 12 53.64 -31.50 -36.47
N GLY A 13 52.58 -31.43 -37.26
CA GLY A 13 52.36 -31.37 -38.71
C GLY A 13 51.00 -32.01 -39.03
N GLY A 14 50.20 -31.44 -39.95
CA GLY A 14 49.11 -32.18 -40.63
C GLY A 14 47.74 -31.48 -40.71
N PHE A 15 47.52 -30.73 -41.79
CA PHE A 15 46.18 -30.38 -42.32
C PHE A 15 45.67 -31.49 -43.27
N ARG A 16 44.41 -31.91 -43.13
CA ARG A 16 43.51 -32.53 -44.14
C ARG A 16 42.08 -32.23 -43.63
N GLY A 17 41.18 -31.51 -44.28
CA GLY A 17 40.90 -31.34 -45.71
C GLY A 17 39.66 -32.17 -46.07
N GLY A 18 38.49 -31.54 -46.29
CA GLY A 18 37.26 -32.23 -46.70
C GLY A 18 36.04 -31.32 -46.93
N PHE A 19 36.01 -30.63 -48.07
CA PHE A 19 34.90 -29.83 -48.61
C PHE A 19 33.72 -30.70 -49.11
N GLY A 20 32.48 -30.20 -48.98
CA GLY A 20 31.32 -30.66 -49.76
C GLY A 20 30.09 -29.78 -49.51
N GLY A 21 29.66 -29.03 -50.53
CA GLY A 21 28.64 -27.97 -50.40
C GLY A 21 27.23 -28.28 -50.91
N ARG A 22 26.40 -27.22 -50.89
CA ARG A 22 25.08 -26.99 -51.51
C ARG A 22 23.87 -27.77 -50.96
N GLY A 23 22.88 -27.02 -50.46
CA GLY A 23 21.50 -27.48 -50.33
C GLY A 23 20.54 -26.47 -49.70
N ARG A 24 19.82 -25.70 -50.53
CA ARG A 24 18.59 -24.99 -50.15
C ARG A 24 17.58 -25.99 -49.55
N GLY A 25 17.00 -25.69 -48.39
CA GLY A 25 15.96 -26.51 -47.78
C GLY A 25 15.08 -25.72 -46.83
N ARG A 26 13.99 -25.16 -47.35
CA ARG A 26 12.95 -24.41 -46.66
C ARG A 26 12.10 -25.38 -45.81
N GLY A 27 12.52 -25.63 -44.57
CA GLY A 27 11.82 -26.50 -43.60
C GLY A 27 10.77 -25.75 -42.78
N ARG A 28 9.58 -25.56 -43.36
CA ARG A 28 8.36 -25.12 -42.66
C ARG A 28 7.73 -26.36 -42.02
N GLY A 29 7.80 -26.50 -40.69
CA GLY A 29 7.12 -27.63 -40.02
C GLY A 29 7.34 -27.73 -38.51
N GLY A 30 6.38 -27.19 -37.75
CA GLY A 30 5.81 -27.90 -36.60
C GLY A 30 6.55 -27.87 -35.25
N ARG A 31 6.22 -26.89 -34.41
CA ARG A 31 5.97 -27.17 -32.98
C ARG A 31 4.87 -26.26 -32.44
N GLY A 32 3.65 -26.78 -32.45
CA GLY A 32 2.54 -26.19 -31.72
C GLY A 32 2.85 -26.16 -30.22
N GLY A 33 2.46 -25.07 -29.56
CA GLY A 33 2.70 -24.91 -28.14
C GLY A 33 2.11 -23.62 -27.59
N ARG A 34 0.85 -23.71 -27.18
CA ARG A 34 0.12 -22.77 -26.31
C ARG A 34 -0.17 -21.38 -26.87
N GLY A 35 -1.41 -21.23 -27.30
CA GLY A 35 -2.08 -19.95 -27.38
C GLY A 35 -1.84 -19.11 -26.11
N GLY A 36 -1.48 -17.86 -26.34
CA GLY A 36 -1.39 -16.83 -25.31
C GLY A 36 -2.77 -16.58 -24.71
N ARG A 37 -3.19 -17.45 -23.80
CA ARG A 37 -4.25 -17.16 -22.85
C ARG A 37 -3.73 -16.11 -21.88
N GLY A 38 -4.21 -14.89 -22.08
CA GLY A 38 -4.64 -14.00 -21.01
C GLY A 38 -3.60 -13.59 -19.98
N ARG A 39 -3.14 -12.34 -20.10
CA ARG A 39 -3.10 -11.45 -18.94
C ARG A 39 -3.70 -10.13 -19.35
N GLY A 40 -5.03 -10.09 -19.37
CA GLY A 40 -5.78 -8.85 -19.22
C GLY A 40 -5.37 -8.20 -17.91
N ARG A 41 -4.34 -7.37 -17.96
CA ARG A 41 -3.86 -6.58 -16.83
C ARG A 41 -4.63 -5.27 -16.86
N GLY A 42 -5.83 -5.33 -16.30
CA GLY A 42 -6.76 -4.21 -16.31
C GLY A 42 -8.16 -4.63 -15.96
N GLY A 43 -8.32 -5.64 -15.09
CA GLY A 43 -9.55 -5.76 -14.33
C GLY A 43 -9.60 -4.53 -13.44
N LYS A 44 -10.30 -3.49 -13.90
CA LYS A 44 -10.84 -2.40 -13.10
C LYS A 44 -11.24 -3.04 -11.77
N ASP A 45 -10.65 -2.59 -10.66
CA ASP A 45 -11.06 -2.99 -9.30
C ASP A 45 -12.49 -2.47 -9.11
N GLY A 46 -13.43 -3.08 -9.82
CA GLY A 46 -14.85 -2.84 -9.69
C GLY A 46 -15.23 -3.27 -8.30
N ASP A 47 -15.98 -2.40 -7.65
CA ASP A 47 -16.57 -2.50 -6.33
C ASP A 47 -16.81 -3.97 -5.94
N LYS A 48 -15.78 -4.60 -5.37
CA LYS A 48 -15.90 -5.95 -4.87
C LYS A 48 -16.86 -5.86 -3.71
N GLU A 49 -17.96 -6.59 -3.80
CA GLU A 49 -18.91 -6.68 -2.72
C GLU A 49 -18.16 -7.06 -1.43
N TRP A 50 -18.31 -6.25 -0.38
CA TRP A 50 -17.60 -6.47 0.87
C TRP A 50 -18.06 -7.78 1.53
N ILE A 51 -17.13 -8.72 1.69
CA ILE A 51 -17.34 -9.98 2.41
C ILE A 51 -16.65 -9.85 3.78
N PRO A 52 -17.41 -9.70 4.87
CA PRO A 52 -16.82 -9.51 6.19
C PRO A 52 -16.14 -10.80 6.69
N VAL A 53 -14.87 -10.67 7.07
CA VAL A 53 -14.09 -11.76 7.67
C VAL A 53 -14.22 -11.76 9.18
N THR A 54 -14.48 -10.59 9.79
CA THR A 54 -14.64 -10.46 11.24
C THR A 54 -16.06 -10.74 11.73
N LYS A 55 -16.19 -11.14 12.99
CA LYS A 55 -17.50 -11.29 13.66
C LYS A 55 -18.25 -9.94 13.68
N LEU A 56 -17.54 -8.85 13.94
CA LEU A 56 -18.12 -7.51 13.96
C LEU A 56 -18.61 -7.11 12.57
N GLY A 57 -17.81 -7.31 11.52
CA GLY A 57 -18.21 -7.03 10.14
C GLY A 57 -19.45 -7.80 9.72
N ARG A 58 -19.60 -9.06 10.15
CA ARG A 58 -20.83 -9.84 9.91
C ARG A 58 -22.03 -9.22 10.61
N LEU A 59 -21.90 -8.81 11.87
CA LEU A 59 -22.98 -8.15 12.61
C LEU A 59 -23.39 -6.81 12.00
N VAL A 60 -22.43 -6.06 11.46
CA VAL A 60 -22.68 -4.80 10.74
C VAL A 60 -23.38 -5.06 9.41
N LYS A 61 -22.89 -6.01 8.61
CA LYS A 61 -23.53 -6.39 7.34
C LYS A 61 -24.93 -6.97 7.54
N ASP A 62 -25.16 -7.72 8.61
CA ASP A 62 -26.47 -8.25 9.01
C ASP A 62 -27.44 -7.15 9.54
N GLY A 63 -26.97 -5.91 9.74
CA GLY A 63 -27.78 -4.81 10.27
C GLY A 63 -28.14 -4.91 11.75
N LYS A 64 -27.45 -5.78 12.52
CA LYS A 64 -27.67 -5.93 13.97
C LYS A 64 -27.11 -4.75 14.77
N ILE A 65 -26.04 -4.14 14.26
CA ILE A 65 -25.44 -2.93 14.82
C ILE A 65 -25.90 -1.75 13.97
N LYS A 66 -26.61 -0.81 14.60
CA LYS A 66 -27.24 0.31 13.88
C LYS A 66 -26.36 1.56 13.83
N SER A 67 -25.43 1.70 14.77
CA SER A 67 -24.59 2.88 14.87
C SER A 67 -23.15 2.55 15.25
N LEU A 68 -22.24 3.44 14.85
CA LEU A 68 -20.83 3.38 15.25
C LEU A 68 -20.63 3.60 16.76
N GLU A 69 -21.57 4.30 17.40
CA GLU A 69 -21.55 4.59 18.84
C GLU A 69 -21.68 3.31 19.68
N GLU A 70 -22.47 2.32 19.23
CA GLU A 70 -22.56 1.02 19.89
C GLU A 70 -21.20 0.31 19.93
N ILE A 71 -20.43 0.39 18.83
CA ILE A 71 -19.10 -0.20 18.74
C ILE A 71 -18.15 0.46 19.74
N TYR A 72 -18.17 1.80 19.83
CA TYR A 72 -17.37 2.54 20.79
C TYR A 72 -17.78 2.29 22.24
N ARG A 73 -19.08 2.12 22.51
CA ARG A 73 -19.58 1.83 23.87
C ARG A 73 -19.01 0.53 24.42
N PHE A 74 -18.91 -0.50 23.59
CA PHE A 74 -18.34 -1.79 23.96
C PHE A 74 -16.83 -1.88 23.74
N SER A 75 -16.18 -0.79 23.33
CA SER A 75 -14.73 -0.72 23.08
C SER A 75 -14.23 -1.83 22.15
N LEU A 76 -15.01 -2.19 21.14
CA LEU A 76 -14.66 -3.27 20.21
C LEU A 76 -13.66 -2.75 19.17
N PRO A 77 -12.56 -3.47 18.90
CA PRO A 77 -11.56 -3.03 17.92
C PRO A 77 -12.07 -3.19 16.49
N ILE A 78 -12.03 -2.09 15.72
CA ILE A 78 -12.36 -2.08 14.30
C ILE A 78 -11.14 -2.56 13.49
N LYS A 79 -11.29 -3.65 12.73
CA LYS A 79 -10.21 -4.26 11.94
C LYS A 79 -10.44 -4.22 10.43
N GLU A 80 -11.64 -3.86 10.01
CA GLU A 80 -12.04 -3.73 8.60
C GLU A 80 -12.43 -2.26 8.37
N PHE A 81 -11.90 -1.65 7.31
CA PHE A 81 -12.17 -0.24 7.04
C PHE A 81 -13.55 -0.04 6.42
N GLU A 82 -14.07 -1.09 5.77
CA GLU A 82 -15.38 -1.13 5.14
C GLU A 82 -16.52 -0.93 6.14
N ILE A 83 -16.31 -1.27 7.42
CA ILE A 83 -17.27 -1.00 8.50
C ILE A 83 -17.54 0.51 8.59
N ILE A 84 -16.51 1.33 8.47
CA ILE A 84 -16.64 2.79 8.59
C ILE A 84 -17.21 3.38 7.31
N ASP A 85 -16.89 2.78 6.15
CA ASP A 85 -17.50 3.16 4.88
C ASP A 85 -19.00 2.86 4.86
N PHE A 86 -19.44 1.77 5.51
CA PHE A 86 -20.87 1.45 5.65
C PHE A 86 -21.63 2.49 6.48
N PHE A 87 -21.04 2.98 7.57
CA PHE A 87 -21.70 3.93 8.47
C PHE A 87 -21.60 5.40 8.04
N ILE A 88 -20.42 5.85 7.60
CA ILE A 88 -20.09 7.28 7.38
C ILE A 88 -19.76 7.59 5.92
N GLY A 89 -19.61 6.57 5.07
CA GLY A 89 -19.08 6.62 3.69
C GLY A 89 -19.20 7.94 2.92
N PRO A 90 -20.39 8.51 2.69
CA PRO A 90 -20.55 9.72 1.87
C PRO A 90 -20.11 11.02 2.56
N GLN A 91 -20.00 11.05 3.88
CA GLN A 91 -19.66 12.26 4.66
C GLN A 91 -18.18 12.33 5.03
N LEU A 92 -17.45 11.24 4.80
CA LEU A 92 -16.06 11.12 5.15
C LEU A 92 -15.20 11.92 4.17
N LYS A 93 -14.47 12.93 4.67
CA LYS A 93 -13.45 13.62 3.87
C LYS A 93 -12.06 13.20 4.33
N ASP A 94 -11.19 12.95 3.37
CA ASP A 94 -9.77 12.70 3.60
C ASP A 94 -8.94 13.91 3.16
N GLU A 95 -7.95 14.27 3.99
CA GLU A 95 -7.00 15.33 3.70
C GLU A 95 -5.58 14.80 3.91
N VAL A 96 -4.73 14.97 2.89
CA VAL A 96 -3.31 14.62 2.97
C VAL A 96 -2.56 15.78 3.61
N LEU A 97 -2.13 15.61 4.86
CA LEU A 97 -1.46 16.67 5.63
C LEU A 97 -0.04 16.93 5.12
N LYS A 98 0.77 15.88 5.07
CA LYS A 98 2.18 15.97 4.70
C LYS A 98 2.70 14.65 4.16
N ILE A 99 3.58 14.76 3.17
CA ILE A 99 4.34 13.63 2.63
C ILE A 99 5.81 13.90 2.96
N MET A 100 6.45 12.97 3.66
CA MET A 100 7.85 13.06 4.05
C MET A 100 8.65 11.93 3.42
N PRO A 101 9.72 12.22 2.66
CA PRO A 101 10.66 11.19 2.25
C PRO A 101 11.48 10.72 3.46
N VAL A 102 11.50 9.42 3.70
CA VAL A 102 12.33 8.77 4.73
C VAL A 102 13.35 7.88 4.05
N GLN A 103 14.61 7.97 4.45
CA GLN A 103 15.72 7.30 3.78
C GLN A 103 16.41 6.35 4.76
N LYS A 104 16.66 5.11 4.32
CA LYS A 104 17.48 4.15 5.06
C LYS A 104 18.76 3.90 4.28
N GLN A 105 19.90 4.14 4.92
CA GLN A 105 21.19 3.87 4.30
C GLN A 105 21.41 2.36 4.20
N THR A 106 21.86 1.91 3.03
CA THR A 106 22.25 0.53 2.75
C THR A 106 23.63 0.48 2.11
N ARG A 107 24.24 -0.71 2.02
CA ARG A 107 25.56 -0.88 1.37
C ARG A 107 25.56 -0.49 -0.11
N ALA A 108 24.41 -0.62 -0.78
CA ALA A 108 24.22 -0.26 -2.19
C ALA A 108 23.62 1.15 -2.39
N GLY A 109 23.74 2.03 -1.40
CA GLY A 109 23.21 3.40 -1.42
C GLY A 109 21.98 3.62 -0.54
N GLN A 110 21.31 4.76 -0.71
CA GLN A 110 20.14 5.14 0.08
C GLN A 110 18.87 4.45 -0.47
N ARG A 111 18.13 3.76 0.40
CA ARG A 111 16.80 3.24 0.08
C ARG A 111 15.75 4.21 0.59
N THR A 112 15.08 4.91 -0.33
CA THR A 112 14.03 5.87 -0.01
C THR A 112 12.66 5.21 0.09
N ARG A 113 11.82 5.75 0.97
CA ARG A 113 10.38 5.49 1.09
C ARG A 113 9.67 6.80 1.35
N PHE A 114 8.37 6.84 1.12
CA PHE A 114 7.53 8.00 1.43
C PHE A 114 6.63 7.65 2.60
N LYS A 115 6.68 8.46 3.65
CA LYS A 115 5.74 8.44 4.77
C LYS A 115 4.66 9.46 4.50
N ALA A 116 3.41 9.01 4.41
CA ALA A 116 2.25 9.87 4.22
C ALA A 116 1.45 9.96 5.52
N PHE A 117 1.02 11.18 5.85
CA PHE A 117 0.10 11.48 6.93
C PHE A 117 -1.23 11.90 6.32
N VAL A 118 -2.30 11.21 6.70
CA VAL A 118 -3.65 11.49 6.22
C VAL A 118 -4.56 11.65 7.42
N ALA A 119 -5.28 12.77 7.47
CA ALA A 119 -6.38 12.96 8.40
C ALA A 119 -7.68 12.60 7.70
N ILE A 120 -8.57 11.96 8.44
CA ILE A 120 -9.91 11.63 8.01
C ILE A 120 -10.87 12.17 9.05
N GLY A 121 -12.02 12.68 8.60
CA GLY A 121 -13.10 12.97 9.53
C GLY A 121 -14.43 13.19 8.85
N ASP A 122 -15.48 13.06 9.65
CA ASP A 122 -16.73 13.74 9.39
C ASP A 122 -16.69 15.08 10.12
N TYR A 123 -17.36 16.10 9.59
CA TYR A 123 -17.49 17.39 10.27
C TYR A 123 -18.46 17.29 11.48
N ASN A 124 -18.72 16.09 11.99
CA ASN A 124 -19.72 15.79 12.99
C ASN A 124 -19.18 15.04 14.22
N GLY A 125 -17.86 15.03 14.42
CA GLY A 125 -17.25 14.54 15.65
C GLY A 125 -16.65 13.15 15.55
N HIS A 126 -16.25 12.70 14.37
CA HIS A 126 -15.39 11.55 14.15
C HIS A 126 -14.12 12.00 13.44
N VAL A 127 -12.97 11.68 14.02
CA VAL A 127 -11.66 12.01 13.44
C VAL A 127 -10.76 10.77 13.51
N GLY A 128 -10.03 10.48 12.44
CA GLY A 128 -9.03 9.43 12.35
C GLY A 128 -7.72 9.96 11.76
N LEU A 129 -6.60 9.37 12.16
CA LEU A 129 -5.27 9.74 11.66
C LEU A 129 -4.54 8.50 11.18
N GLY A 130 -4.17 8.50 9.90
CA GLY A 130 -3.46 7.41 9.25
C GLY A 130 -2.03 7.79 8.92
N VAL A 131 -1.10 6.91 9.28
CA VAL A 131 0.32 7.06 8.93
C VAL A 131 0.79 5.79 8.26
N LYS A 132 1.21 5.88 7.00
CA LYS A 132 1.72 4.75 6.23
C LYS A 132 3.03 5.11 5.56
N CYS A 133 3.95 4.14 5.48
CA CYS A 133 5.14 4.27 4.65
C CYS A 133 5.17 3.22 3.53
N SER A 134 5.40 3.67 2.29
CA SER A 134 5.47 2.82 1.10
C SER A 134 6.61 3.27 0.17
N LYS A 135 6.95 2.46 -0.83
CA LYS A 135 7.94 2.82 -1.87
C LYS A 135 7.40 3.87 -2.84
N GLU A 136 6.11 3.83 -3.13
CA GLU A 136 5.42 4.75 -4.02
C GLU A 136 4.49 5.67 -3.23
N VAL A 137 4.34 6.92 -3.70
CA VAL A 137 3.51 7.93 -3.04
C VAL A 137 2.03 7.54 -3.08
N ALA A 138 1.51 7.13 -4.25
CA ALA A 138 0.10 6.78 -4.40
C ALA A 138 -0.32 5.59 -3.52
N THR A 139 0.55 4.60 -3.35
CA THR A 139 0.28 3.45 -2.45
C THR A 139 0.43 3.82 -0.97
N ALA A 140 1.31 4.78 -0.63
CA ALA A 140 1.39 5.32 0.73
C ALA A 140 0.09 6.04 1.11
N ILE A 141 -0.44 6.89 0.22
CA ILE A 141 -1.67 7.65 0.48
C ILE A 141 -2.86 6.72 0.63
N ARG A 142 -3.08 5.79 -0.31
CA ARG A 142 -4.18 4.80 -0.20
C ARG A 142 -4.09 3.96 1.07
N GLY A 143 -2.89 3.51 1.41
CA GLY A 143 -2.67 2.74 2.64
C GLY A 143 -2.85 3.58 3.91
N ALA A 144 -2.55 4.87 3.87
CA ALA A 144 -2.77 5.80 4.98
C ALA A 144 -4.26 6.08 5.17
N ILE A 145 -5.04 6.22 4.09
CA ILE A 145 -6.51 6.36 4.16
C ILE A 145 -7.13 5.14 4.86
N ILE A 146 -6.73 3.93 4.48
CA ILE A 146 -7.24 2.69 5.10
C ILE A 146 -6.90 2.64 6.59
N LEU A 147 -5.66 2.99 6.97
CA LEU A 147 -5.27 3.05 8.39
C LEU A 147 -6.00 4.14 9.16
N ALA A 148 -6.21 5.31 8.54
CA ALA A 148 -6.94 6.41 9.15
C ALA A 148 -8.37 5.99 9.49
N LYS A 149 -9.05 5.28 8.58
CA LYS A 149 -10.37 4.67 8.83
C LYS A 149 -10.31 3.77 10.05
N LEU A 150 -9.42 2.79 10.11
CA LEU A 150 -9.33 1.88 11.27
C LEU A 150 -9.10 2.59 12.62
N SER A 151 -8.51 3.79 12.60
CA SER A 151 -8.19 4.60 13.78
C SER A 151 -9.19 5.72 14.09
N VAL A 152 -10.40 5.69 13.53
CA VAL A 152 -11.41 6.73 13.80
C VAL A 152 -11.84 6.69 15.27
N ILE A 153 -11.87 7.87 15.88
CA ILE A 153 -12.20 8.09 17.28
C ILE A 153 -13.33 9.14 17.35
N PRO A 154 -14.32 8.98 18.25
CA PRO A 154 -15.33 9.99 18.48
C PRO A 154 -14.76 11.17 19.29
N VAL A 155 -15.04 12.39 18.85
CA VAL A 155 -14.63 13.65 19.47
C VAL A 155 -15.80 14.22 20.26
N ARG A 156 -15.61 14.37 21.57
CA ARG A 156 -16.59 14.99 22.45
C ARG A 156 -16.54 16.52 22.32
N ARG A 157 -17.66 17.12 21.92
CA ARG A 157 -17.86 18.58 21.89
C ARG A 157 -18.60 19.05 23.15
N GLY A 158 -18.36 20.29 23.57
CA GLY A 158 -18.94 20.95 24.73
C GLY A 158 -19.22 22.43 24.51
N TYR A 159 -19.41 23.16 25.61
CA TYR A 159 -19.67 24.60 25.66
C TYR A 159 -18.62 25.26 26.55
N TRP A 160 -18.26 26.51 26.25
CA TRP A 160 -17.28 27.24 27.06
C TRP A 160 -17.92 27.89 28.30
N GLY A 161 -19.20 28.25 28.21
CA GLY A 161 -19.98 28.83 29.30
C GLY A 161 -21.43 28.33 29.26
N ASN A 162 -22.38 29.20 28.91
CA ASN A 162 -23.78 28.81 28.80
C ASN A 162 -24.02 27.76 27.71
N LYS A 163 -24.87 26.77 28.03
CA LYS A 163 -25.22 25.64 27.16
C LYS A 163 -26.32 26.03 26.17
N ILE A 164 -25.99 26.92 25.23
CA ILE A 164 -26.95 27.43 24.23
C ILE A 164 -26.63 26.83 22.86
N GLY A 165 -27.64 26.27 22.19
CA GLY A 165 -27.51 25.74 20.83
C GLY A 165 -26.71 24.42 20.78
N LYS A 166 -25.96 24.20 19.70
CA LYS A 166 -25.12 23.00 19.53
C LYS A 166 -23.76 23.15 20.22
N PRO A 167 -23.14 22.05 20.68
CA PRO A 167 -21.78 22.10 21.22
C PRO A 167 -20.78 22.63 20.20
N HIS A 168 -20.00 23.64 20.58
CA HIS A 168 -19.14 24.41 19.67
C HIS A 168 -17.66 24.48 20.10
N THR A 169 -17.31 23.98 21.29
CA THR A 169 -15.92 24.02 21.78
C THR A 169 -15.50 22.68 22.39
N VAL A 170 -14.23 22.57 22.79
CA VAL A 170 -13.74 21.46 23.61
C VAL A 170 -14.24 21.59 25.05
N PRO A 171 -14.64 20.48 25.71
CA PRO A 171 -15.25 20.53 27.04
C PRO A 171 -14.25 20.91 28.15
N CYS A 172 -12.97 20.61 27.96
CA CYS A 172 -11.90 20.94 28.91
C CYS A 172 -10.57 21.12 28.16
N LYS A 173 -9.59 21.75 28.82
CA LYS A 173 -8.21 21.77 28.32
C LYS A 173 -7.65 20.35 28.39
N VAL A 174 -7.24 19.83 27.25
CA VAL A 174 -6.62 18.50 27.14
C VAL A 174 -5.22 18.67 26.57
N CYS A 175 -4.26 17.97 27.16
CA CYS A 175 -2.90 17.86 26.63
C CYS A 175 -2.71 16.40 26.22
N THR A 176 -2.13 16.19 25.04
CA THR A 176 -1.74 14.86 24.57
C THR A 176 -0.25 14.87 24.29
N GLU A 177 0.41 13.77 24.62
CA GLU A 177 1.80 13.54 24.26
C GLU A 177 1.84 12.48 23.16
N HIS A 178 2.67 12.72 22.16
CA HIS A 178 2.88 11.76 21.09
C HIS A 178 4.32 11.26 21.15
N VAL A 179 4.50 9.99 21.52
CA VAL A 179 5.82 9.36 21.49
C VAL A 179 6.14 8.97 20.05
N PHE A 180 6.99 9.74 19.41
CA PHE A 180 7.49 9.42 18.08
C PHE A 180 8.60 8.36 18.20
N PHE A 181 8.28 7.10 17.90
CA PHE A 181 9.31 6.11 17.60
C PHE A 181 9.83 6.39 16.19
N ILE A 182 11.06 6.93 16.12
CA ILE A 182 11.79 7.27 14.88
C ILE A 182 12.48 6.02 14.33
#